data_AF-A0A355YGQ5-F1
#
_entry.id   AF-A0A355YGQ5-F1
#
_cell.length_a   1.000
_cell.length_b   1.000
_cell.length_c   1.000
_cell.angle_alpha   90.00
_cell.angle_beta   90.00
_cell.angle_gamma   90.00
#
_symmetry.space_group_name_H-M   'P 1'
#
loop_
_entity.id
_entity.type
_entity.pdbx_description
1 polymer ?
#
loop_
_entity_poly.entity_id
_entity_poly.type
_entity_poly.pdbx_seq_one_letter_code
_entity_poly.pdbx_strand_id
1 'polypeptide(L)'
;MALLLGLAACQGQPPQATPTTVQAQADAANTLEVGQILEVALEGNAGTGYQWQVVESGRPQLAAIAPSADTATAAPARPGGPVLQRLRFRAQ
;
A
#
# COMPACT_ATOMS: atom_id res chain seq x y z
N MET A 1 5.96 34.51 42.03
CA MET A 1 6.62 33.20 41.86
C MET A 1 5.53 32.14 41.78
N ALA A 2 5.01 31.89 40.58
CA ALA A 2 3.89 30.98 40.35
C ALA A 2 4.43 29.67 39.76
N LEU A 3 4.34 28.58 40.52
CA LEU A 3 4.58 27.23 40.05
C LEU A 3 3.50 26.86 39.03
N LEU A 4 3.87 26.73 37.76
CA LEU A 4 3.03 26.10 36.74
C LEU A 4 3.33 24.60 36.74
N LEU A 5 2.40 23.83 37.29
CA LEU A 5 2.39 22.38 37.31
C LEU A 5 2.36 21.83 35.88
N GLY A 6 3.39 21.05 35.53
CA GLY A 6 3.46 20.29 34.28
C GLY A 6 2.50 19.11 34.31
N LEU A 7 1.47 19.16 33.46
CA LEU A 7 0.65 17.99 33.14
C LEU A 7 1.39 17.16 32.08
N ALA A 8 2.13 16.15 32.55
CA ALA A 8 2.62 15.07 31.71
C ALA A 8 1.42 14.22 31.24
N ALA A 9 0.82 14.61 30.12
CA ALA A 9 -0.18 13.80 29.44
C ALA A 9 0.51 12.68 28.64
N CYS A 10 0.83 11.58 29.31
CA CYS A 10 1.02 10.29 28.64
C CYS A 10 -0.36 9.74 28.24
N GLN A 11 -1.01 10.37 27.26
CA GLN A 11 -2.17 9.78 26.59
C GLN A 11 -1.62 8.60 25.77
N GLY A 12 -1.84 7.38 26.23
CA GLY A 12 -1.52 6.17 25.48
C GLY A 12 -2.20 6.25 24.11
N GLN A 13 -1.40 6.23 23.05
CA GLN A 13 -1.89 6.20 21.68
C GLN A 13 -2.94 5.09 21.58
N PRO A 14 -4.21 5.37 21.20
CA PRO A 14 -5.17 4.30 20.99
C PRO A 14 -4.58 3.31 19.99
N PRO A 15 -4.75 1.99 20.18
CA PRO A 15 -4.22 1.00 19.27
C PRO A 15 -4.76 1.32 17.87
N GLN A 16 -3.87 1.79 16.99
CA GLN A 16 -4.22 2.03 15.60
C GLN A 16 -4.59 0.67 15.01
N ALA A 17 -5.87 0.49 14.69
CA ALA A 17 -6.33 -0.70 13.97
C ALA A 17 -5.49 -0.82 12.68
N THR A 18 -4.96 -2.01 12.44
CA THR A 18 -4.24 -2.31 11.19
C THR A 18 -5.18 -2.05 10.01
N PRO A 19 -4.77 -1.27 8.99
CA PRO A 19 -5.64 -0.96 7.86
C PRO A 19 -6.09 -2.23 7.16
N THR A 20 -7.39 -2.36 6.90
CA THR A 20 -7.92 -3.44 6.06
C THR A 20 -7.44 -3.26 4.62
N THR A 21 -7.01 -4.35 4.00
CA THR A 21 -6.57 -4.37 2.59
C THR A 21 -7.68 -4.94 1.71
N VAL A 22 -8.00 -4.23 0.64
CA VAL A 22 -8.91 -4.61 -0.44
C VAL A 22 -8.07 -4.95 -1.67
N GLN A 23 -8.32 -6.12 -2.24
CA GLN A 23 -7.65 -6.57 -3.46
C GLN A 23 -8.36 -5.96 -4.68
N ALA A 24 -7.59 -5.36 -5.58
CA ALA A 24 -8.14 -4.71 -6.75
C ALA A 24 -8.78 -5.72 -7.71
N GLN A 25 -9.97 -5.39 -8.20
CA GLN A 25 -10.62 -6.06 -9.31
C GLN A 25 -10.21 -5.38 -10.62
N ALA A 26 -9.81 -6.19 -11.62
CA ALA A 26 -9.52 -5.70 -12.95
C ALA A 26 -10.79 -5.27 -13.68
N ASP A 27 -10.69 -4.21 -14.48
CA ASP A 27 -11.76 -3.70 -15.36
C ASP A 27 -13.10 -3.39 -14.67
N ALA A 28 -13.05 -3.17 -13.36
CA ALA A 28 -14.21 -2.89 -12.52
C ALA A 28 -13.91 -1.81 -11.48
N ALA A 29 -14.96 -1.14 -11.02
CA ALA A 29 -14.85 -0.20 -9.91
C ALA A 29 -14.60 -0.95 -8.60
N ASN A 30 -13.70 -0.43 -7.77
CA ASN A 30 -13.43 -0.95 -6.43
C ASN A 30 -14.02 0.00 -5.40
N THR A 31 -14.85 -0.51 -4.49
CA THR A 31 -15.40 0.27 -3.38
C THR A 31 -14.47 0.20 -2.18
N LEU A 32 -14.10 1.35 -1.62
CA LEU A 32 -13.19 1.47 -0.49
C LEU A 32 -13.81 2.35 0.59
N GLU A 33 -13.54 2.03 1.84
CA GLU A 33 -13.73 2.95 2.96
C GLU A 33 -12.47 3.79 3.19
N VAL A 34 -12.64 5.03 3.67
CA VAL A 34 -11.53 5.92 4.01
C VAL A 34 -10.56 5.21 4.97
N GLY A 35 -9.27 5.27 4.64
CA GLY A 35 -8.20 4.65 5.41
C GLY A 35 -7.85 3.22 5.01
N GLN A 36 -8.69 2.52 4.24
CA GLN A 36 -8.38 1.19 3.69
C GLN A 36 -7.23 1.25 2.68
N ILE A 37 -6.56 0.10 2.48
CA ILE A 37 -5.50 -0.06 1.49
C ILE A 37 -6.06 -0.80 0.28
N LEU A 38 -5.98 -0.19 -0.90
CA LEU A 38 -6.13 -0.90 -2.17
C LEU A 38 -4.78 -1.52 -2.56
N GLU A 39 -4.75 -2.84 -2.72
CA GLU A 39 -3.60 -3.57 -3.25
C GLU A 39 -3.89 -4.01 -4.69
N VAL A 40 -3.05 -3.56 -5.62
CA VAL A 40 -3.05 -3.98 -7.02
C VAL A 40 -1.89 -4.96 -7.20
N ALA A 41 -2.20 -6.23 -7.44
CA ALA A 41 -1.22 -7.29 -7.65
C ALA A 41 -1.21 -7.73 -9.11
N LEU A 42 -0.09 -7.51 -9.81
CA LEU A 42 0.05 -7.73 -11.24
C LEU A 42 1.18 -8.71 -11.54
N GLU A 43 0.88 -9.69 -12.38
CA GLU A 43 1.88 -10.68 -12.81
C GLU A 43 2.86 -10.07 -13.80
N GLY A 44 4.11 -10.53 -13.74
CA GLY A 44 5.17 -10.20 -14.68
C GLY A 44 6.16 -11.35 -14.83
N ASN A 45 7.21 -11.13 -15.62
CA ASN A 45 8.24 -12.14 -15.90
C ASN A 45 9.64 -11.66 -15.49
N ALA A 46 10.30 -12.43 -14.62
CA ALA A 46 11.64 -12.14 -14.12
C ALA A 46 12.68 -12.05 -15.24
N GLY A 47 13.58 -11.08 -15.15
CA GLY A 47 14.74 -10.96 -16.04
C GLY A 47 14.43 -10.46 -17.45
N THR A 48 13.20 -10.05 -17.73
CA THR A 48 12.80 -9.51 -19.05
C THR A 48 13.03 -7.99 -19.18
N GLY A 49 13.23 -7.29 -18.07
CA GLY A 49 13.33 -5.81 -18.02
C GLY A 49 11.97 -5.10 -18.04
N TYR A 50 10.87 -5.82 -18.27
CA TYR A 50 9.51 -5.25 -18.18
C TYR A 50 9.03 -5.15 -16.73
N GLN A 51 8.29 -4.08 -16.43
CA GLN A 51 7.73 -3.79 -15.12
C GLN A 51 6.43 -2.99 -15.29
N TRP A 52 5.52 -3.12 -14.33
CA TRP A 52 4.30 -2.33 -14.34
C TRP A 52 4.60 -0.91 -13.89
N GLN A 53 4.00 0.07 -14.57
CA GLN A 53 4.14 1.48 -14.25
C GLN A 53 2.77 2.09 -13.99
N VAL A 54 2.69 2.94 -12.95
CA VAL A 54 1.48 3.70 -12.65
C VAL A 54 1.46 4.94 -13.52
N VAL A 55 0.50 4.99 -14.45
CA VAL A 55 0.27 6.17 -15.31
C VAL A 55 -0.67 7.17 -14.64
N GLU A 56 -1.75 6.67 -14.02
CA GLU A 56 -2.71 7.44 -13.23
C GLU A 56 -3.05 6.66 -11.95
N SER A 57 -3.09 7.36 -10.82
CA SER A 57 -3.20 6.71 -9.50
C SER A 57 -4.52 7.00 -8.76
N GLY A 58 -5.47 7.69 -9.37
CA GLY A 58 -6.74 8.09 -8.71
C GLY A 58 -6.56 9.13 -7.60
N ARG A 59 -5.59 10.04 -7.74
CA ARG A 59 -5.46 11.20 -6.83
C ARG A 59 -6.63 12.18 -7.08
N PRO A 60 -7.11 12.89 -6.04
CA PRO A 60 -6.58 12.91 -4.66
C PRO A 60 -7.13 11.83 -3.72
N GLN A 61 -8.09 11.01 -4.14
CA GLN A 61 -8.77 10.03 -3.28
C GLN A 61 -7.86 8.89 -2.83
N LEU A 62 -6.82 8.59 -3.61
CA LEU A 62 -5.83 7.57 -3.32
C LEU A 62 -4.44 8.19 -3.12
N ALA A 63 -3.83 7.92 -1.97
CA ALA A 63 -2.43 8.24 -1.70
C ALA A 63 -1.55 7.00 -1.83
N ALA A 64 -0.47 7.08 -2.62
CA ALA A 64 0.48 5.98 -2.73
C ALA A 64 1.18 5.73 -1.38
N ILE A 65 1.34 4.47 -1.01
CA ILE A 65 2.12 4.05 0.17
C ILE A 65 3.57 3.83 -0.29
N ALA A 66 4.55 4.30 0.49
CA ALA A 66 5.96 4.07 0.20
C ALA A 66 6.46 2.79 0.87
N PRO A 67 7.28 1.96 0.20
CA PRO A 67 7.67 2.07 -1.22
C PRO A 67 6.48 1.83 -2.17
N SER A 68 6.47 2.52 -3.30
CA SER A 68 5.31 2.53 -4.21
C SER A 68 5.07 1.21 -4.93
N ALA A 69 6.07 0.32 -4.99
CA ALA A 69 5.98 -1.00 -5.58
C ALA A 69 6.90 -1.99 -4.85
N ASP A 70 6.37 -3.20 -4.60
CA ASP A 70 7.14 -4.35 -4.13
C ASP A 70 7.04 -5.48 -5.15
N THR A 71 8.15 -6.10 -5.53
CA THR A 71 8.15 -7.26 -6.43
C THR A 71 8.52 -8.53 -5.66
N ALA A 72 7.67 -9.54 -5.74
CA ALA A 72 7.94 -10.88 -5.20
C ALA A 72 8.19 -11.87 -6.35
N THR A 73 9.27 -12.63 -6.27
CA THR A 73 9.58 -13.71 -7.21
C THR A 73 9.10 -15.04 -6.65
N ALA A 74 8.39 -15.84 -7.43
CA ALA A 74 7.99 -17.18 -7.00
C ALA A 74 9.22 -18.10 -6.89
N ALA A 75 9.22 -18.99 -5.89
CA ALA A 75 10.25 -20.01 -5.73
C ALA A 75 9.93 -21.27 -6.57
N PRO A 76 10.92 -21.94 -7.18
CA PRO A 76 12.32 -21.51 -7.28
C PRO A 76 12.49 -20.37 -8.29
N ALA A 77 13.38 -19.42 -7.98
CA ALA A 77 13.71 -18.33 -8.89
C ALA A 77 14.38 -18.88 -10.16
N ARG A 78 13.89 -18.48 -11.33
CA ARG A 78 14.42 -18.88 -12.64
C ARG A 78 14.28 -17.73 -13.64
N PRO A 79 15.20 -17.59 -14.62
CA PRO A 79 15.02 -16.63 -15.71
C PRO A 79 13.68 -16.83 -16.41
N GLY A 80 12.96 -15.75 -16.67
CA GLY A 80 11.60 -15.79 -17.24
C GLY A 80 10.53 -16.37 -16.31
N GLY A 81 10.86 -16.67 -15.05
CA GLY A 81 9.89 -17.14 -14.06
C GLY A 81 8.88 -16.06 -13.65
N PRO A 82 7.74 -16.46 -13.07
CA PRO A 82 6.70 -15.51 -12.68
C PRO A 82 7.16 -14.62 -11.52
N VAL A 83 6.82 -13.34 -11.62
CA VAL A 83 6.91 -12.36 -10.54
C VAL A 83 5.55 -11.72 -10.31
N LEU A 84 5.32 -11.25 -9.08
CA LEU A 84 4.12 -10.49 -8.72
C LEU A 84 4.56 -9.11 -8.23
N GLN A 85 4.18 -8.06 -8.95
CA GLN A 85 4.39 -6.68 -8.54
C GLN A 85 3.14 -6.18 -7.78
N ARG A 86 3.33 -5.70 -6.55
CA ARG A 86 2.27 -5.14 -5.72
C ARG A 86 2.43 -3.63 -5.62
N LEU A 87 1.36 -2.92 -5.96
CA LEU A 87 1.23 -1.48 -5.79
C LEU A 87 0.18 -1.24 -4.69
N ARG A 88 0.45 -0.34 -3.75
CA ARG A 88 -0.46 -0.07 -2.62
C ARG A 88 -0.83 1.39 -2.51
N PHE A 89 -2.12 1.63 -2.33
CA PHE A 89 -2.69 2.96 -2.18
C PHE A 89 -3.61 3.01 -0.98
N ARG A 90 -3.57 4.09 -0.20
CA ARG A 90 -4.46 4.34 0.92
C ARG A 90 -5.58 5.28 0.49
N ALA A 91 -6.83 4.87 0.72
CA ALA A 91 -8.00 5.73 0.55
C ALA A 91 -7.97 6.89 1.56
N GLN A 92 -8.23 8.11 1.09
CA GLN A 92 -8.24 9.35 1.86
C GLN A 92 -9.66 9.85 2.13
#